data_AF-A0A2K3DE32-F1
#
_entry.id   AF-A0A2K3DE32-F1
#
_cell.length_a   1.000
_cell.length_b   1.000
_cell.length_c   1.000
_cell.angle_alpha   90.00
_cell.angle_beta   90.00
_cell.angle_gamma   90.00
#
_symmetry.space_group_name_H-M   'P 1'
#
loop_
_entity.id
_entity.type
_entity.pdbx_description
1 polymer ?
#
loop_
_entity_poly.entity_id
_entity_poly.type
_entity_poly.pdbx_seq_one_letter_code
_entity_poly.pdbx_strand_id
1 'polypeptide(L)'
;MMLQSHLSLSCGPRGGVPGLVTVPGFTVPNARTWHQRRPDGRRHVQWRCPTATPPQSPAGAVAPDLPGTCTPDPNIAAWELLRDFTLKEFRGIAQAPYLSSAASRQRLREALKLAYSDPSVPAGWLGAGHPDVEVLLGVVASDVKFAARAYRDWCEELQLELVKPDSRVDGVVDAMQVRGGVYLKYNSKTKLCYVSRYDGKDRGVLIQLGQLQLGHFPLGFFDEAMSKPPPSF
;
A
#
# COMPACT_ATOMS: atom_id res chain seq x y z
N MET A 1 -0.13 44.77 -7.46
CA MET A 1 -1.44 44.50 -6.81
C MET A 1 -1.32 43.19 -6.06
N MET A 2 -1.12 43.28 -4.75
CA MET A 2 -0.93 42.13 -3.84
C MET A 2 -2.25 41.86 -3.11
N LEU A 3 -2.72 40.62 -3.14
CA LEU A 3 -3.80 40.15 -2.28
C LEU A 3 -3.20 39.20 -1.25
N GLN A 4 -2.98 39.74 -0.05
CA GLN A 4 -2.71 38.97 1.17
C GLN A 4 -4.04 38.43 1.71
N SER A 5 -4.14 37.11 1.86
CA SER A 5 -5.25 36.46 2.57
C SER A 5 -4.74 35.96 3.91
N HIS A 6 -5.09 36.69 4.98
CA HIS A 6 -4.94 36.28 6.36
C HIS A 6 -6.03 35.27 6.72
N LEU A 7 -5.64 34.09 7.20
CA LEU A 7 -6.53 33.17 7.92
C LEU A 7 -6.01 33.05 9.36
N SER A 8 -6.70 33.73 10.27
CA SER A 8 -6.60 33.55 11.72
C SER A 8 -7.27 32.25 12.14
N LEU A 9 -6.55 31.38 12.84
CA LEU A 9 -7.12 30.27 13.59
C LEU A 9 -7.09 30.63 15.08
N SER A 10 -8.28 30.84 15.64
CA SER A 10 -8.53 31.05 17.06
C SER A 10 -8.59 29.70 17.79
N CYS A 11 -7.72 29.51 18.78
CA CYS A 11 -7.84 28.46 19.78
C CYS A 11 -8.88 28.85 20.84
N GLY A 12 -9.86 27.98 21.07
CA GLY A 12 -10.80 28.06 22.20
C GLY A 12 -10.97 26.69 22.85
N PRO A 13 -11.01 26.58 24.19
CA PRO A 13 -11.00 25.31 24.89
C PRO A 13 -12.42 24.76 25.09
N ARG A 14 -12.60 23.44 24.96
CA ARG A 14 -13.77 22.73 25.51
C ARG A 14 -13.33 21.42 26.14
N GLY A 15 -13.45 21.37 27.47
CA GLY A 15 -13.53 20.12 28.21
C GLY A 15 -14.92 19.52 28.10
N GLY A 16 -15.04 18.21 28.37
CA GLY A 16 -16.33 17.57 28.60
C GLY A 16 -16.43 16.10 28.21
N VAL A 17 -16.21 15.24 29.21
CA VAL A 17 -16.84 13.93 29.50
C VAL A 17 -16.56 12.70 28.59
N PRO A 18 -16.09 11.57 29.16
CA PRO A 18 -15.87 10.33 28.42
C PRO A 18 -17.19 9.56 28.23
N GLY A 19 -17.64 9.45 26.99
CA GLY A 19 -18.73 8.57 26.57
C GLY A 19 -18.21 7.18 26.17
N LEU A 20 -18.79 6.16 26.77
CA LEU A 20 -18.65 4.74 26.39
C LEU A 20 -18.88 4.53 24.89
N VAL A 21 -17.93 3.88 24.22
CA VAL A 21 -18.16 3.23 22.92
C VAL A 21 -18.28 1.73 23.19
N THR A 22 -19.48 1.20 23.05
CA THR A 22 -19.75 -0.23 23.05
C THR A 22 -19.52 -0.77 21.64
N VAL A 23 -18.59 -1.72 21.50
CA VAL A 23 -18.41 -2.52 20.28
C VAL A 23 -18.87 -3.94 20.58
N PRO A 24 -19.89 -4.48 19.89
CA PRO A 24 -20.27 -5.89 20.03
C PRO A 24 -19.41 -6.76 19.10
N GLY A 25 -18.96 -7.93 19.59
CA GLY A 25 -18.73 -9.06 18.68
C GLY A 25 -17.48 -9.94 18.79
N PHE A 26 -16.58 -9.80 19.78
CA PHE A 26 -15.52 -10.81 19.96
C PHE A 26 -15.20 -11.07 21.43
N THR A 27 -15.55 -12.26 21.90
CA THR A 27 -15.11 -12.80 23.19
C THR A 27 -13.99 -13.80 22.92
N VAL A 28 -12.76 -13.46 23.31
CA VAL A 28 -11.63 -14.40 23.31
C VAL A 28 -11.53 -15.01 24.71
N PRO A 29 -11.47 -16.34 24.88
CA PRO A 29 -11.36 -16.94 26.20
C PRO A 29 -10.02 -16.62 26.85
N ASN A 30 -10.13 -16.29 28.13
CA ASN A 30 -9.09 -15.90 29.06
C ASN A 30 -7.98 -16.97 29.15
N ALA A 31 -6.81 -16.72 28.55
CA ALA A 31 -5.66 -17.59 28.68
C ALA A 31 -5.04 -17.39 30.07
N ARG A 32 -5.23 -18.37 30.97
CA ARG A 32 -4.50 -18.46 32.24
C ARG A 32 -3.04 -18.80 31.95
N THR A 33 -2.17 -17.80 32.01
CA THR A 33 -0.72 -17.96 32.10
C THR A 33 -0.33 -18.22 33.56
N TRP A 34 0.19 -19.41 33.84
CA TRP A 34 0.90 -19.69 35.09
C TRP A 34 2.39 -19.39 34.89
N HIS A 35 2.94 -18.49 35.70
CA HIS A 35 4.37 -18.19 35.73
C HIS A 35 5.00 -18.84 36.97
N GLN A 36 5.77 -19.91 36.76
CA GLN A 36 6.70 -20.41 37.77
C GLN A 36 8.11 -19.92 37.42
N ARG A 37 8.71 -19.10 38.29
CA ARG A 37 10.10 -18.65 38.14
C ARG A 37 11.05 -19.76 38.61
N ARG A 38 11.99 -20.15 37.76
CA ARG A 38 13.22 -20.84 38.15
C ARG A 38 14.38 -19.83 38.29
N PRO A 39 15.44 -20.13 39.08
CA PRO A 39 16.48 -19.16 39.44
C PRO A 39 17.49 -18.81 38.32
N ASP A 40 17.44 -19.46 37.17
CA ASP A 40 18.52 -19.48 36.15
C ASP A 40 18.21 -18.70 34.85
N GLY A 41 17.08 -18.01 34.78
CA GLY A 41 16.85 -16.94 33.79
C GLY A 41 16.66 -17.36 32.33
N ARG A 42 16.67 -18.65 31.97
CA ARG A 42 16.42 -19.12 30.59
C ARG A 42 14.97 -19.57 30.39
N ARG A 43 14.31 -19.03 29.37
CA ARG A 43 12.94 -19.41 28.97
C ARG A 43 13.01 -20.58 27.99
N HIS A 44 12.55 -21.75 28.40
CA HIS A 44 12.29 -22.87 27.50
C HIS A 44 10.78 -23.04 27.34
N VAL A 45 10.27 -22.92 26.11
CA VAL A 45 8.86 -23.16 25.80
C VAL A 45 8.75 -24.62 25.36
N GLN A 46 8.08 -25.45 26.17
CA GLN A 46 7.83 -26.86 25.84
C GLN A 46 6.35 -27.03 25.52
N TRP A 47 6.05 -27.24 24.24
CA TRP A 47 4.71 -27.59 23.78
C TRP A 47 4.50 -29.10 23.94
N ARG A 48 3.52 -29.52 24.76
CA ARG A 48 3.03 -30.89 24.76
C ARG A 48 1.74 -30.94 23.94
N CYS A 49 1.75 -31.71 22.86
CA CYS A 49 0.53 -32.06 22.14
C CYS A 49 -0.21 -33.17 22.92
N PRO A 50 -1.51 -33.03 23.20
CA PRO A 50 -2.31 -34.17 23.62
C PRO A 50 -2.51 -35.12 22.44
N THR A 51 -2.19 -36.40 22.65
CA THR A 51 -2.48 -37.48 21.71
C THR A 51 -4.00 -37.68 21.65
N ALA A 52 -4.63 -37.17 20.60
CA ALA A 52 -6.06 -37.38 20.36
C ALA A 52 -6.27 -38.75 19.69
N THR A 53 -7.09 -39.58 20.32
CA THR A 53 -7.58 -40.85 19.78
C THR A 53 -8.48 -40.57 18.56
N PRO A 54 -8.28 -41.25 17.41
CA PRO A 54 -9.16 -41.06 16.26
C PRO A 54 -10.53 -41.72 16.53
N PRO A 55 -11.66 -40.99 16.39
CA PRO A 55 -12.97 -41.62 16.37
C PRO A 55 -13.17 -42.41 15.07
N GLN A 56 -13.73 -43.60 15.20
CA GLN A 56 -14.09 -44.50 14.10
C GLN A 56 -15.18 -43.85 13.23
N SER A 57 -14.95 -43.80 11.91
CA SER A 57 -15.92 -43.32 10.92
C SER A 57 -17.08 -44.31 10.76
N PRO A 58 -18.35 -43.87 10.91
CA PRO A 58 -19.49 -44.62 10.39
C PRO A 58 -19.53 -44.51 8.86
N ALA A 59 -19.62 -45.66 8.21
CA ALA A 59 -19.83 -45.79 6.78
C ALA A 59 -21.26 -45.36 6.41
N GLY A 60 -21.39 -44.60 5.31
CA GLY A 60 -22.63 -44.50 4.55
C GLY A 60 -23.56 -43.33 4.92
N ALA A 61 -23.17 -42.11 4.57
CA ALA A 61 -24.11 -41.03 4.32
C ALA A 61 -23.83 -40.48 2.92
N VAL A 62 -24.80 -40.62 2.01
CA VAL A 62 -24.78 -39.98 0.69
C VAL A 62 -24.84 -38.47 0.95
N ALA A 63 -23.72 -37.79 0.73
CA ALA A 63 -23.60 -36.36 0.97
C ALA A 63 -24.50 -35.60 -0.03
N PRO A 64 -25.37 -34.68 0.43
CA PRO A 64 -26.09 -33.80 -0.45
C PRO A 64 -25.10 -32.88 -1.18
N ASP A 65 -25.36 -32.62 -2.47
CA ASP A 65 -24.58 -31.72 -3.32
C ASP A 65 -24.26 -30.41 -2.57
N LEU A 66 -22.98 -30.22 -2.26
CA LEU A 66 -22.51 -29.03 -1.56
C LEU A 66 -22.67 -27.81 -2.47
N PRO A 67 -23.11 -26.66 -1.92
CA PRO A 67 -23.22 -25.42 -2.68
C PRO A 67 -21.85 -25.07 -3.27
N GLY A 68 -21.83 -24.89 -4.60
CA GLY A 68 -20.61 -24.62 -5.36
C GLY A 68 -19.81 -23.50 -4.72
N THR A 69 -18.50 -23.72 -4.56
CA THR A 69 -17.57 -22.70 -4.08
C THR A 69 -17.60 -21.54 -5.06
N CYS A 70 -18.31 -20.46 -4.71
CA CYS A 70 -18.24 -19.20 -5.43
C CYS A 70 -16.79 -18.71 -5.35
N THR A 71 -16.06 -18.86 -6.46
CA THR A 71 -14.74 -18.27 -6.59
C THR A 71 -14.94 -16.75 -6.52
N PRO A 72 -14.25 -16.03 -5.61
CA PRO A 72 -14.43 -14.60 -5.49
C PRO A 72 -14.09 -13.90 -6.81
N ASP A 73 -14.80 -12.81 -7.09
CA ASP A 73 -14.52 -11.96 -8.24
C ASP A 73 -13.02 -11.60 -8.28
N PRO A 74 -12.31 -11.87 -9.39
CA PRO A 74 -10.88 -11.63 -9.49
C PRO A 74 -10.49 -10.17 -9.22
N ASN A 75 -11.35 -9.20 -9.55
CA ASN A 75 -11.09 -7.79 -9.26
C ASN A 75 -11.15 -7.53 -7.75
N ILE A 76 -12.14 -8.08 -7.05
CA ILE A 76 -12.24 -7.98 -5.57
C ILE A 76 -10.99 -8.57 -4.92
N ALA A 77 -10.56 -9.76 -5.36
CA ALA A 77 -9.36 -10.41 -4.86
C ALA A 77 -8.08 -9.59 -5.10
N ALA A 78 -7.98 -8.90 -6.24
CA ALA A 78 -6.86 -8.00 -6.54
C ALA A 78 -6.83 -6.79 -5.59
N TRP A 79 -7.97 -6.13 -5.37
CA TRP A 79 -8.06 -5.02 -4.41
C TRP A 79 -7.72 -5.44 -2.98
N GLU A 80 -8.20 -6.59 -2.53
CA GLU A 80 -7.87 -7.13 -1.21
C GLU A 80 -6.37 -7.41 -1.07
N LEU A 81 -5.76 -8.01 -2.09
CA LEU A 81 -4.32 -8.27 -2.12
C LEU A 81 -3.50 -6.98 -2.02
N LEU A 82 -3.87 -5.93 -2.77
CA LEU A 82 -3.17 -4.64 -2.74
C LEU A 82 -3.33 -3.91 -1.41
N ARG A 83 -4.52 -3.99 -0.79
CA ARG A 83 -4.78 -3.44 0.55
C ARG A 83 -3.97 -4.16 1.62
N ASP A 84 -3.95 -5.50 1.59
CA ASP A 84 -3.18 -6.28 2.56
C ASP A 84 -1.67 -6.04 2.39
N PHE A 85 -1.18 -5.95 1.14
CA PHE A 85 0.19 -5.52 0.85
C PHE A 85 0.48 -4.15 1.49
N THR A 86 -0.35 -3.15 1.22
CA THR A 86 -0.20 -1.77 1.74
C THR A 86 -0.14 -1.74 3.26
N LEU A 87 -1.04 -2.47 3.94
CA LEU A 87 -1.07 -2.56 5.41
C LEU A 87 0.17 -3.25 5.98
N LYS A 88 0.67 -4.29 5.31
CA LYS A 88 1.88 -5.02 5.74
C LYS A 88 3.16 -4.24 5.43
N GLU A 89 3.19 -3.48 4.35
CA GLU A 89 4.33 -2.63 3.98
C GLU A 89 4.49 -1.51 5.01
N PHE A 90 3.39 -0.87 5.41
CA PHE A 90 3.39 0.11 6.49
C PHE A 90 3.94 -0.45 7.82
N ARG A 91 3.77 -1.77 8.05
CA ARG A 91 4.29 -2.48 9.22
C ARG A 91 5.70 -3.05 9.02
N GLY A 92 6.29 -2.90 7.83
CA GLY A 92 7.61 -3.43 7.49
C GLY A 92 7.67 -4.97 7.35
N ILE A 93 6.54 -5.63 7.07
CA ILE A 93 6.44 -7.10 7.01
C ILE A 93 5.91 -7.63 5.67
N ALA A 94 5.80 -6.79 4.64
CA ALA A 94 5.32 -7.23 3.32
C ALA A 94 6.34 -8.08 2.54
N GLN A 95 7.63 -8.06 2.92
CA GLN A 95 8.70 -8.71 2.17
C GLN A 95 8.44 -10.20 1.92
N ALA A 96 8.19 -10.99 2.98
CA ALA A 96 7.99 -12.43 2.88
C ALA A 96 6.77 -12.84 2.03
N PRO A 97 5.55 -12.30 2.25
CA PRO A 97 4.38 -12.71 1.48
C PRO A 97 4.36 -12.19 0.03
N TYR A 98 4.93 -11.00 -0.24
CA TYR A 98 4.69 -10.30 -1.51
C TYR A 98 5.91 -10.10 -2.38
N LEU A 99 7.10 -9.93 -1.80
CA LEU A 99 8.28 -9.48 -2.53
C LEU A 99 9.41 -10.50 -2.58
N SER A 100 9.29 -11.59 -1.81
CA SER A 100 10.32 -12.62 -1.64
C SER A 100 10.66 -13.42 -2.90
N SER A 101 9.72 -13.53 -3.84
CA SER A 101 9.90 -14.31 -5.07
C SER A 101 9.46 -13.53 -6.31
N ALA A 102 10.02 -13.89 -7.47
CA ALA A 102 9.62 -13.30 -8.76
C ALA A 102 8.12 -13.54 -9.05
N ALA A 103 7.59 -14.71 -8.71
CA ALA A 103 6.18 -15.05 -8.88
C ALA A 103 5.27 -14.19 -7.98
N SER A 104 5.66 -13.95 -6.72
CA SER A 104 4.90 -13.09 -5.80
C SER A 104 4.87 -11.64 -6.30
N ARG A 105 6.00 -11.12 -6.78
CA ARG A 105 6.08 -9.77 -7.37
C ARG A 105 5.26 -9.65 -8.65
N GLN A 106 5.30 -10.67 -9.50
CA GLN A 106 4.49 -10.73 -10.71
C GLN A 106 2.99 -10.72 -10.39
N ARG A 107 2.56 -11.53 -9.42
CA ARG A 107 1.17 -11.54 -8.96
C ARG A 107 0.73 -10.18 -8.43
N LEU A 108 1.60 -9.47 -7.69
CA LEU A 108 1.30 -8.13 -7.18
C LEU A 108 1.16 -7.11 -8.32
N ARG A 109 2.00 -7.20 -9.37
CA ARG A 109 1.88 -6.37 -10.58
C ARG A 109 0.57 -6.62 -11.31
N GLU A 110 0.21 -7.89 -11.51
CA GLU A 110 -1.04 -8.28 -12.18
C GLU A 110 -2.27 -7.79 -11.40
N ALA A 111 -2.25 -7.93 -10.06
CA ALA A 111 -3.30 -7.39 -9.21
C ALA A 111 -3.42 -5.86 -9.37
N LEU A 112 -2.31 -5.12 -9.41
CA LEU A 112 -2.34 -3.67 -9.61
C LEU A 112 -2.92 -3.30 -10.99
N LYS A 113 -2.50 -3.99 -12.06
CA LYS A 113 -3.02 -3.74 -13.41
C LYS A 113 -4.52 -4.00 -13.50
N LEU A 114 -4.99 -5.09 -12.90
CA LEU A 114 -6.41 -5.42 -12.85
C LEU A 114 -7.21 -4.39 -12.07
N ALA A 115 -6.74 -4.00 -10.87
CA ALA A 115 -7.39 -2.99 -10.05
C ALA A 115 -7.41 -1.60 -10.73
N TYR A 116 -6.41 -1.30 -11.55
CA TYR A 116 -6.34 -0.08 -12.35
C TYR A 116 -7.32 -0.11 -13.54
N SER A 117 -7.42 -1.21 -14.28
CA SER A 117 -8.29 -1.31 -15.45
C SER A 117 -9.77 -1.30 -15.07
N ASP A 118 -10.13 -2.05 -14.03
CA ASP A 118 -11.53 -2.39 -13.76
C ASP A 118 -12.14 -1.47 -12.69
N PRO A 119 -13.36 -0.98 -12.88
CA PRO A 119 -14.03 -0.14 -11.89
C PRO A 119 -14.26 -0.92 -10.58
N SER A 120 -14.21 -0.19 -9.46
CA SER A 120 -14.45 -0.73 -8.13
C SER A 120 -15.19 0.29 -7.28
N VAL A 121 -16.51 0.05 -7.12
CA VAL A 121 -17.40 0.91 -6.33
C VAL A 121 -16.90 1.10 -4.90
N PRO A 122 -16.45 0.05 -4.16
CA PRO A 122 -15.93 0.23 -2.81
C PRO A 122 -14.68 1.11 -2.71
N ALA A 123 -13.90 1.21 -3.78
CA ALA A 123 -12.71 2.06 -3.85
C ALA A 123 -13.02 3.49 -4.34
N GLY A 124 -14.24 3.74 -4.84
CA GLY A 124 -14.56 4.94 -5.60
C GLY A 124 -13.75 5.05 -6.90
N TRP A 125 -13.28 3.92 -7.44
CA TRP A 125 -12.50 3.87 -8.67
C TRP A 125 -13.41 3.59 -9.86
N LEU A 126 -13.39 4.46 -10.87
CA LEU A 126 -14.27 4.38 -12.04
C LEU A 126 -13.63 3.62 -13.22
N GLY A 127 -12.40 3.13 -13.09
CA GLY A 127 -11.66 2.46 -14.15
C GLY A 127 -10.88 3.43 -15.05
N ALA A 128 -9.72 3.00 -15.56
CA ALA A 128 -8.78 3.86 -16.29
C ALA A 128 -9.38 4.60 -17.52
N GLY A 129 -10.44 4.06 -18.14
CA GLY A 129 -11.08 4.65 -19.32
C GLY A 129 -12.08 5.78 -19.03
N HIS A 130 -12.40 6.04 -17.75
CA HIS A 130 -13.42 7.04 -17.41
C HIS A 130 -12.84 8.46 -17.44
N PRO A 131 -13.49 9.46 -18.07
CA PRO A 131 -12.93 10.80 -18.28
C PRO A 131 -12.66 11.57 -16.98
N ASP A 132 -13.43 11.28 -15.93
CA ASP A 132 -13.26 11.95 -14.63
C ASP A 132 -12.19 11.34 -13.73
N VAL A 133 -11.55 10.26 -14.15
CA VAL A 133 -10.58 9.56 -13.33
C VAL A 133 -9.30 10.37 -13.13
N GLU A 134 -8.84 10.37 -11.88
CA GLU A 134 -7.61 10.98 -11.45
C GLU A 134 -6.73 9.90 -10.82
N VAL A 135 -5.49 9.80 -11.31
CA VAL A 135 -4.43 8.99 -10.72
C VAL A 135 -3.43 9.93 -10.11
N LEU A 136 -3.14 9.74 -8.82
CA LEU A 136 -2.06 10.45 -8.15
C LEU A 136 -0.91 9.49 -7.91
N LEU A 137 0.30 9.90 -8.30
CA LEU A 137 1.53 9.19 -8.00
C LEU A 137 2.37 10.02 -7.03
N GLY A 138 2.92 9.36 -6.03
CA GLY A 138 3.92 9.91 -5.12
C GLY A 138 5.14 9.00 -5.09
N VAL A 139 6.27 9.45 -5.63
CA VAL A 139 7.51 8.68 -5.65
C VAL A 139 8.47 9.25 -4.63
N VAL A 140 8.90 8.41 -3.70
CA VAL A 140 9.87 8.76 -2.66
C VAL A 140 11.17 8.01 -2.92
N ALA A 141 12.27 8.73 -3.16
CA ALA A 141 13.55 8.11 -3.50
C ALA A 141 14.74 8.80 -2.82
N SER A 142 15.88 8.11 -2.79
CA SER A 142 17.12 8.67 -2.24
C SER A 142 17.83 9.66 -3.17
N ASP A 143 17.47 9.68 -4.45
CA ASP A 143 18.01 10.56 -5.48
C ASP A 143 16.99 10.74 -6.61
N VAL A 144 17.02 11.89 -7.29
CA VAL A 144 16.08 12.22 -8.36
C VAL A 144 16.13 11.26 -9.54
N LYS A 145 17.28 10.64 -9.83
CA LYS A 145 17.38 9.67 -10.93
C LYS A 145 16.57 8.41 -10.65
N PHE A 146 16.52 7.96 -9.40
CA PHE A 146 15.69 6.81 -9.03
C PHE A 146 14.20 7.15 -9.07
N ALA A 147 13.83 8.35 -8.59
CA ALA A 147 12.45 8.81 -8.67
C ALA A 147 11.98 8.92 -10.13
N ALA A 148 12.79 9.54 -11.00
CA ALA A 148 12.46 9.74 -12.41
C ALA A 148 12.34 8.42 -13.19
N ARG A 149 13.16 7.41 -12.89
CA ARG A 149 13.03 6.06 -13.47
C ARG A 149 11.70 5.41 -13.08
N ALA A 150 11.43 5.33 -11.78
CA ALA A 150 10.19 4.76 -11.27
C ALA A 150 8.98 5.50 -11.85
N TYR A 151 8.99 6.83 -11.82
CA TYR A 151 7.94 7.65 -12.41
C TYR A 151 7.68 7.33 -13.89
N ARG A 152 8.74 7.24 -14.72
CA ARG A 152 8.61 6.83 -16.13
C ARG A 152 7.98 5.44 -16.24
N ASP A 153 8.51 4.45 -15.53
CA ASP A 153 8.03 3.07 -15.65
C ASP A 153 6.56 2.93 -15.24
N TRP A 154 6.14 3.68 -14.21
CA TRP A 154 4.74 3.73 -13.79
C TRP A 154 3.85 4.43 -14.82
N CYS A 155 4.32 5.51 -15.46
CA CYS A 155 3.57 6.17 -16.52
C CYS A 155 3.43 5.27 -17.75
N GLU A 156 4.52 4.63 -18.19
CA GLU A 156 4.50 3.72 -19.34
C GLU A 156 3.53 2.56 -19.11
N GLU A 157 3.62 1.90 -17.96
CA GLU A 157 2.82 0.71 -17.67
C GLU A 157 1.33 1.03 -17.50
N LEU A 158 1.01 2.19 -16.90
CA LEU A 158 -0.38 2.62 -16.71
C LEU A 158 -0.92 3.45 -17.88
N GLN A 159 -0.14 3.59 -18.96
CA GLN A 159 -0.47 4.39 -20.15
C GLN A 159 -0.81 5.85 -19.80
N LEU A 160 -0.12 6.40 -18.80
CA LEU A 160 -0.24 7.80 -18.39
C LEU A 160 0.74 8.65 -19.19
N GLU A 161 0.35 9.90 -19.42
CA GLU A 161 1.23 10.88 -20.06
C GLU A 161 2.41 11.23 -19.15
N LEU A 162 3.63 11.08 -19.69
CA LEU A 162 4.86 11.44 -19.01
C LEU A 162 5.10 12.96 -19.07
N VAL A 163 4.83 13.66 -17.97
CA VAL A 163 5.03 15.11 -17.84
C VAL A 163 6.37 15.41 -17.19
N LYS A 164 7.11 16.41 -17.69
CA LYS A 164 8.35 16.90 -17.08
C LYS A 164 8.06 17.48 -15.68
N PRO A 165 8.79 17.04 -14.63
CA PRO A 165 8.60 17.59 -13.30
C PRO A 165 9.21 19.00 -13.16
N ASP A 166 8.47 19.89 -12.52
CA ASP A 166 8.99 21.18 -12.05
C ASP A 166 9.74 21.02 -10.72
N SER A 167 10.74 21.88 -10.46
CA SER A 167 11.40 21.93 -9.16
C SER A 167 10.60 22.80 -8.18
N ARG A 168 10.38 22.30 -6.96
CA ARG A 168 9.89 23.07 -5.81
C ARG A 168 10.97 23.29 -4.75
N VAL A 169 12.24 23.15 -5.13
CA VAL A 169 13.38 23.39 -4.24
C VAL A 169 13.95 24.76 -4.56
N ASP A 170 14.05 25.60 -3.53
CA ASP A 170 14.55 26.98 -3.67
C ASP A 170 15.93 27.01 -4.33
N GLY A 171 16.08 27.84 -5.35
CA GLY A 171 17.33 28.03 -6.09
C GLY A 171 17.67 26.91 -7.09
N VAL A 172 16.83 25.88 -7.24
CA VAL A 172 17.02 24.80 -8.22
C VAL A 172 16.00 24.96 -9.35
N VAL A 173 16.46 25.34 -10.55
CA VAL A 173 15.58 25.54 -11.71
C VAL A 173 15.15 24.21 -12.32
N ASP A 174 16.09 23.28 -12.48
CA ASP A 174 15.85 21.97 -13.08
C ASP A 174 15.64 20.92 -11.97
N ALA A 175 14.47 20.27 -11.96
CA ALA A 175 14.15 19.21 -11.01
C ALA A 175 15.21 18.09 -11.01
N MET A 176 15.83 17.80 -12.16
CA MET A 176 16.85 16.76 -12.31
C MET A 176 18.18 17.11 -11.62
N GLN A 177 18.33 18.33 -11.13
CA GLN A 177 19.51 18.80 -10.37
C GLN A 177 19.32 18.75 -8.85
N VAL A 178 18.11 18.44 -8.37
CA VAL A 178 17.83 18.31 -6.93
C VAL A 178 18.72 17.21 -6.33
N ARG A 179 19.36 17.51 -5.20
CA ARG A 179 20.29 16.61 -4.51
C ARG A 179 19.69 16.00 -3.26
N GLY A 180 20.01 14.72 -3.02
CA GLY A 180 19.58 13.97 -1.84
C GLY A 180 18.20 13.33 -2.01
N GLY A 181 17.55 13.02 -0.89
CA GLY A 181 16.22 12.43 -0.88
C GLY A 181 15.19 13.36 -1.51
N VAL A 182 14.29 12.78 -2.32
CA VAL A 182 13.27 13.52 -3.07
C VAL A 182 11.89 12.90 -2.93
N TYR A 183 10.88 13.75 -3.05
CA TYR A 183 9.50 13.38 -3.27
C TYR A 183 9.05 13.96 -4.62
N LEU A 184 8.65 13.09 -5.54
CA LEU A 184 8.06 13.46 -6.83
C LEU A 184 6.54 13.22 -6.74
N LYS A 185 5.74 14.25 -7.02
CA LYS A 185 4.29 14.13 -7.11
C LYS A 185 3.84 14.31 -8.54
N TYR A 186 2.93 13.46 -9.00
CA TYR A 186 2.25 13.56 -10.29
C TYR A 186 0.75 13.40 -10.14
N ASN A 187 -0.01 14.18 -10.90
CA ASN A 187 -1.46 14.09 -11.01
C ASN A 187 -1.83 13.95 -12.48
N SER A 188 -2.46 12.83 -12.86
CA SER A 188 -2.78 12.54 -14.26
C SER A 188 -3.83 13.45 -14.88
N LYS A 189 -4.72 14.05 -14.06
CA LYS A 189 -5.82 14.91 -14.49
C LYS A 189 -5.37 16.35 -14.69
N THR A 190 -4.70 16.92 -13.68
CA THR A 190 -4.22 18.32 -13.72
C THR A 190 -2.88 18.48 -14.42
N LYS A 191 -2.19 17.36 -14.70
CA LYS A 191 -0.80 17.33 -15.22
C LYS A 191 0.22 18.01 -14.31
N LEU A 192 -0.15 18.30 -13.06
CA LEU A 192 0.77 18.81 -12.07
C LEU A 192 1.83 17.74 -11.79
N CYS A 193 3.09 18.04 -12.11
CA CYS A 193 4.24 17.19 -11.84
C CYS A 193 5.35 18.01 -11.19
N TYR A 194 5.80 17.64 -9.99
CA TYR A 194 6.88 18.37 -9.34
C TYR A 194 7.76 17.49 -8.45
N VAL A 195 8.98 17.96 -8.19
CA VAL A 195 9.93 17.39 -7.25
C VAL A 195 10.18 18.36 -6.09
N SER A 196 10.13 17.85 -4.87
CA SER A 196 10.56 18.54 -3.65
C SER A 196 11.60 17.72 -2.90
N ARG A 197 12.33 18.36 -1.99
CA ARG A 197 13.21 17.66 -1.05
C ARG A 197 12.39 16.76 -0.13
N TYR A 198 12.96 15.63 0.24
CA TYR A 198 12.36 14.69 1.17
C TYR A 198 13.42 14.09 2.10
N ASP A 199 13.34 14.48 3.37
CA ASP A 199 14.28 14.05 4.42
C ASP A 199 13.76 12.85 5.23
N GLY A 200 12.58 12.32 4.88
CA GLY A 200 12.00 11.16 5.53
C GLY A 200 12.71 9.85 5.18
N LYS A 201 12.30 8.77 5.86
CA LYS A 201 12.93 7.45 5.74
C LYS A 201 12.27 6.56 4.68
N ASP A 202 11.02 6.84 4.32
CA ASP A 202 10.25 5.99 3.41
C ASP A 202 10.83 6.00 2.00
N ARG A 203 10.69 4.90 1.26
CA ARG A 203 11.13 4.80 -0.14
C ARG A 203 10.14 3.94 -0.90
N GLY A 204 9.87 4.32 -2.16
CA GLY A 204 8.95 3.59 -3.02
C GLY A 204 7.93 4.50 -3.70
N VAL A 205 6.90 3.89 -4.26
CA VAL A 205 5.84 4.57 -5.00
C VAL A 205 4.51 4.38 -4.30
N LEU A 206 3.80 5.47 -4.08
CA LEU A 206 2.41 5.50 -3.68
C LEU A 206 1.57 5.80 -4.93
N ILE A 207 0.47 5.07 -5.08
CA ILE A 207 -0.54 5.36 -6.10
C ILE A 207 -1.89 5.57 -5.40
N GLN A 208 -2.60 6.62 -5.78
CA GLN A 208 -3.97 6.84 -5.38
C GLN A 208 -4.91 6.55 -6.55
N LEU A 209 -5.85 5.63 -6.32
CA LEU A 209 -6.91 5.24 -7.24
C LEU A 209 -8.24 5.51 -6.56
N GLY A 210 -8.94 6.55 -7.00
CA GLY A 210 -10.17 7.01 -6.35
C GLY A 210 -9.90 7.46 -4.91
N GLN A 211 -10.55 6.81 -3.95
CA GLN A 211 -10.42 7.13 -2.53
C GLN A 211 -9.30 6.35 -1.83
N LEU A 212 -8.66 5.39 -2.51
CA LEU A 212 -7.68 4.50 -1.91
C LEU A 212 -6.26 4.87 -2.32
N GLN A 213 -5.39 5.00 -1.32
CA GLN A 213 -3.95 5.08 -1.50
C GLN A 213 -3.31 3.71 -1.25
N LEU A 214 -2.49 3.26 -2.18
CA LEU A 214 -1.82 1.96 -2.17
C LEU A 214 -0.30 2.15 -2.21
N GLY A 215 0.45 1.29 -1.51
CA GLY A 215 1.92 1.31 -1.48
C GLY A 215 2.52 1.34 -0.06
N HIS A 216 3.81 1.60 0.11
CA HIS A 216 4.81 1.96 -0.89
C HIS A 216 5.24 0.74 -1.74
N PHE A 217 5.08 0.83 -3.05
CA PHE A 217 5.62 -0.18 -3.96
C PHE A 217 7.13 0.04 -4.19
N PRO A 218 7.92 -1.02 -4.43
CA PRO A 218 9.35 -0.87 -4.74
C PRO A 218 9.61 0.08 -5.92
N LEU A 219 10.71 0.84 -5.89
CA LEU A 219 11.04 1.77 -6.99
C LEU A 219 11.23 1.06 -8.35
N GLY A 220 11.75 -0.17 -8.34
CA GLY A 220 11.87 -1.03 -9.52
C GLY A 220 10.68 -1.96 -9.73
N PHE A 221 9.47 -1.58 -9.34
CA PHE A 221 8.30 -2.48 -9.38
C PHE A 221 8.02 -3.05 -10.78
N PHE A 222 8.16 -2.23 -11.82
CA PHE A 222 7.96 -2.61 -13.23
C PHE A 222 9.27 -2.83 -14.02
N ASP A 223 10.42 -2.40 -13.49
CA ASP A 223 11.76 -2.67 -14.05
C ASP A 223 12.71 -3.08 -12.91
N GLU A 224 12.61 -4.35 -12.48
CA GLU A 224 13.38 -4.88 -11.34
C GLU A 224 14.89 -4.81 -11.58
N ALA A 225 15.31 -4.92 -12.85
CA ALA A 225 16.71 -4.85 -13.25
C ALA A 225 17.24 -3.40 -13.32
N MET A 226 16.37 -2.39 -13.19
CA MET A 226 16.70 -0.97 -13.41
C MET A 226 17.44 -0.75 -14.74
N SER A 227 17.05 -1.52 -15.75
CA SER A 227 17.71 -1.60 -17.04
C SER A 227 17.56 -0.29 -17.85
N LYS A 228 16.42 0.38 -17.72
CA LYS A 228 16.11 1.61 -18.47
C LYS A 228 16.74 2.85 -17.82
N PRO A 229 17.55 3.65 -18.55
CA PRO A 229 18.17 4.87 -18.01
C PRO A 229 17.11 5.90 -17.58
N PRO A 230 17.39 6.84 -16.66
CA PRO A 230 16.41 7.86 -16.29
C PRO A 230 16.02 8.70 -17.53
N PRO A 231 14.77 9.19 -17.61
CA PRO A 231 14.35 10.07 -18.71
C PRO A 231 15.18 11.36 -18.75
N SER A 232 15.47 11.85 -19.96
CA SER A 232 16.12 13.14 -20.23
C SER A 232 15.05 14.22 -20.42
N PHE A 233 14.61 14.82 -19.33
CA PHE A 233 13.65 15.94 -19.37
C PHE A 233 14.31 17.27 -19.72
#